data_AF-A0A352XMU2-F1
#
_entry.id   AF-A0A352XMU2-F1
#
_cell.length_a   1.000
_cell.length_b   1.000
_cell.length_c   1.000
_cell.angle_alpha   90.00
_cell.angle_beta   90.00
_cell.angle_gamma   90.00
#
_symmetry.space_group_name_H-M   'P 1'
#
loop_
_entity.id
_entity.type
_entity.pdbx_description
1 polymer ?
#
loop_
_entity_poly.entity_id
_entity_poly.type
_entity_poly.pdbx_seq_one_letter_code
_entity_poly.pdbx_strand_id
1 'polypeptide(L)'
;MQDHPQNILVTGGAGFIGSSLIRYLLEKTTALVINLDALTYAGNLASLADIETHPSYRFVHGDINDASLLADILAKHRPSLIMHLAAESHVDRSISGAAEFIRTNVCGTYVLLDECLRFYRALTVSEKEQFRFVHISTDEVHGSLEREDAPFSESTRYAPRSPYSATKAASDHLVRAWYYTYGLPIIVSNCSNNYG
;
A
#
# COMPACT_ATOMS: atom_id res chain seq x y z
N MET A 1 7.95 28.93 6.43
CA MET A 1 7.64 27.53 6.06
C MET A 1 7.61 27.47 4.54
N GLN A 2 8.69 27.02 3.91
CA GLN A 2 8.65 26.66 2.51
C GLN A 2 8.36 25.16 2.47
N ASP A 3 7.12 24.81 2.13
CA ASP A 3 6.65 23.45 1.88
C ASP A 3 7.45 22.87 0.71
N HIS A 4 8.40 21.97 1.00
CA HIS A 4 9.08 21.23 -0.05
C HIS A 4 8.15 20.13 -0.60
N PRO A 5 8.27 19.80 -1.90
CA PRO A 5 7.33 18.92 -2.58
C PRO A 5 7.27 17.53 -1.94
N GLN A 6 6.07 17.15 -1.50
CA GLN A 6 5.79 15.83 -0.95
C GLN A 6 5.77 14.80 -2.09
N ASN A 7 6.87 14.10 -2.32
CA ASN A 7 6.86 12.96 -3.25
C ASN A 7 6.08 11.81 -2.61
N ILE A 8 5.22 11.16 -3.41
CA ILE A 8 4.33 10.09 -2.96
C ILE A 8 4.69 8.81 -3.70
N LEU A 9 5.03 7.75 -2.97
CA LEU A 9 5.15 6.41 -3.54
C LEU A 9 3.81 5.68 -3.37
N VAL A 10 3.18 5.31 -4.48
CA VAL A 10 2.00 4.45 -4.51
C VAL A 10 2.45 3.07 -5.00
N THR A 11 2.16 2.02 -4.24
CA THR A 11 2.35 0.64 -4.73
C THR A 11 1.01 0.06 -5.17
N GLY A 12 0.96 -0.66 -6.29
CA GLY A 12 -0.27 -1.24 -6.84
C GLY A 12 -1.14 -0.22 -7.56
N GLY A 13 -0.53 0.85 -8.10
CA GLY A 13 -1.24 1.97 -8.70
C GLY A 13 -1.83 1.69 -10.08
N ALA A 14 -1.46 0.59 -10.75
CA ALA A 14 -2.11 0.17 -11.99
C ALA A 14 -3.37 -0.68 -11.76
N GLY A 15 -3.71 -0.98 -10.49
CA GLY A 15 -4.95 -1.64 -10.11
C GLY A 15 -6.16 -0.70 -10.05
N PHE A 16 -7.32 -1.27 -9.70
CA PHE A 16 -8.60 -0.55 -9.64
C PHE A 16 -8.57 0.68 -8.71
N ILE A 17 -8.37 0.47 -7.40
CA ILE A 17 -8.34 1.56 -6.42
C ILE A 17 -7.10 2.44 -6.61
N GLY A 18 -5.95 1.82 -6.89
CA GLY A 18 -4.67 2.52 -7.06
C GLY A 18 -4.69 3.54 -8.19
N SER A 19 -5.30 3.20 -9.33
CA SER A 19 -5.35 4.13 -10.46
C SER A 19 -6.23 5.36 -10.17
N SER A 20 -7.36 5.15 -9.50
CA SER A 20 -8.25 6.22 -9.07
C SER A 20 -7.59 7.12 -8.03
N LEU A 21 -6.83 6.54 -7.09
CA LEU A 21 -6.03 7.29 -6.13
C LEU A 21 -4.97 8.15 -6.82
N ILE A 22 -4.23 7.61 -7.80
CA ILE A 22 -3.21 8.38 -8.50
C ILE A 22 -3.83 9.58 -9.23
N ARG A 23 -4.93 9.38 -9.96
CA ARG A 23 -5.67 10.48 -10.59
C ARG A 23 -6.06 11.56 -9.58
N TYR A 24 -6.63 11.14 -8.45
CA TYR A 24 -7.01 12.05 -7.38
C TYR A 24 -5.80 12.84 -6.82
N LEU A 25 -4.67 12.17 -6.58
CA LEU A 25 -3.46 12.81 -6.06
C LEU A 25 -2.90 13.84 -7.04
N LEU A 26 -2.88 13.53 -8.35
CA LEU A 26 -2.42 14.46 -9.38
C LEU A 26 -3.36 15.67 -9.54
N GLU A 27 -4.65 15.48 -9.31
CA GLU A 27 -5.63 16.58 -9.34
C GLU A 27 -5.53 17.49 -8.11
N LYS A 28 -5.30 16.90 -6.92
CA LYS A 28 -5.40 17.62 -5.64
C LYS A 28 -4.08 18.13 -5.08
N THR A 29 -2.95 17.72 -5.65
CA THR A 29 -1.63 18.04 -5.11
C THR A 29 -0.64 18.42 -6.21
N THR A 30 0.44 19.08 -5.84
CA THR A 30 1.59 19.33 -6.73
C THR A 30 2.68 18.27 -6.57
N ALA A 31 2.39 17.18 -5.86
CA ALA A 31 3.31 16.09 -5.57
C ALA A 31 3.77 15.37 -6.84
N LEU A 32 5.01 14.89 -6.84
CA LEU A 32 5.43 13.83 -7.74
C LEU A 32 4.86 12.50 -7.23
N VAL A 33 4.06 11.83 -8.06
CA VAL A 33 3.51 10.51 -7.77
C VAL A 33 4.33 9.44 -8.49
N ILE A 34 4.96 8.56 -7.72
CA ILE A 34 5.71 7.40 -8.19
C ILE A 34 4.81 6.19 -8.02
N ASN A 35 4.43 5.57 -9.13
CA ASN A 35 3.63 4.35 -9.14
C ASN A 35 4.53 3.14 -9.35
N LEU A 36 4.69 2.31 -8.32
CA LEU A 36 5.33 1.00 -8.39
C LEU A 36 4.26 -0.07 -8.56
N ASP A 37 4.27 -0.78 -9.69
CA ASP A 37 3.34 -1.87 -9.94
C ASP A 37 4.03 -3.02 -10.66
N ALA A 38 3.68 -4.26 -10.31
CA ALA A 38 4.25 -5.46 -10.92
C ALA A 38 3.55 -5.84 -12.24
N LEU A 39 2.42 -5.19 -12.56
CA LEU A 39 1.56 -5.50 -13.70
C LEU A 39 1.16 -6.99 -13.71
N THR A 40 0.67 -7.47 -12.56
CA THR A 40 0.08 -8.81 -12.45
C THR A 40 -1.24 -8.86 -13.22
N TYR A 41 -2.02 -9.95 -13.07
CA TYR A 41 -3.31 -10.08 -13.74
C TYR A 41 -4.30 -8.91 -13.45
N ALA A 42 -4.12 -8.20 -12.33
CA ALA A 42 -4.98 -7.11 -11.92
C ALA A 42 -4.44 -5.72 -12.32
N GLY A 43 -3.19 -5.63 -12.77
CA GLY A 43 -2.57 -4.38 -13.19
C GLY A 43 -2.89 -4.08 -14.65
N ASN A 44 -3.39 -2.87 -14.93
CA ASN A 44 -3.72 -2.45 -16.29
C ASN A 44 -3.27 -0.99 -16.53
N LEU A 45 -2.24 -0.81 -17.36
CA LEU A 45 -1.77 0.52 -17.74
C LEU A 45 -2.78 1.33 -18.54
N ALA A 46 -3.73 0.69 -19.23
CA ALA A 46 -4.81 1.41 -19.91
C ALA A 46 -5.68 2.19 -18.92
N SER A 47 -5.75 1.76 -17.65
CA SER A 47 -6.40 2.49 -16.58
C SER A 47 -5.70 3.80 -16.23
N LEU A 48 -4.50 4.08 -16.75
CA LEU A 48 -3.70 5.28 -16.46
C LEU A 48 -3.31 6.05 -17.73
N ALA A 49 -3.88 5.68 -18.88
CA ALA A 49 -3.52 6.26 -20.18
C ALA A 49 -3.76 7.78 -20.24
N ASP A 50 -4.74 8.28 -19.49
CA ASP A 50 -5.07 9.71 -19.40
C ASP A 50 -4.01 10.54 -18.65
N ILE A 51 -3.18 9.89 -17.82
CA ILE A 51 -2.15 10.55 -17.01
C ILE A 51 -0.72 10.11 -17.34
N GLU A 52 -0.53 9.22 -18.31
CA GLU A 52 0.77 8.62 -18.64
C GLU A 52 1.86 9.68 -18.91
N THR A 53 1.49 10.77 -19.60
CA THR A 53 2.39 11.87 -19.92
C THR A 53 2.36 13.01 -18.90
N HIS A 54 1.69 12.83 -17.76
CA HIS A 54 1.58 13.89 -16.76
C HIS A 54 2.97 14.20 -16.15
N PRO A 55 3.40 15.48 -16.09
CA PRO A 55 4.76 15.83 -15.68
C PRO A 55 5.10 15.42 -14.24
N SER A 56 4.10 15.30 -13.38
CA SER A 56 4.22 14.84 -11.99
C SER A 56 3.89 13.36 -11.79
N TYR A 57 3.82 12.55 -12.85
CA TYR A 57 3.59 11.10 -12.76
C TYR A 57 4.82 10.33 -13.22
N ARG A 58 5.23 9.30 -12.47
CA ARG A 58 6.30 8.38 -12.86
C ARG A 58 5.84 6.95 -12.63
N PHE A 59 5.95 6.12 -13.65
CA PHE A 59 5.70 4.70 -13.54
C PHE A 59 7.02 3.93 -13.34
N VAL A 60 6.99 2.93 -12.46
CA VAL A 60 8.08 1.97 -12.24
C VAL A 60 7.46 0.58 -12.30
N HIS A 61 7.87 -0.20 -13.30
CA HIS A 61 7.48 -1.61 -13.38
C HIS A 61 8.40 -2.43 -12.48
N GLY A 62 7.82 -3.10 -11.48
CA GLY A 62 8.55 -3.98 -10.59
C GLY A 62 7.74 -4.50 -9.40
N ASP A 63 8.33 -5.42 -8.66
CA ASP A 63 7.68 -6.12 -7.54
C ASP A 63 8.12 -5.54 -6.20
N ILE A 64 7.19 -5.43 -5.24
CA ILE A 64 7.49 -5.03 -3.85
C ILE A 64 8.33 -6.05 -3.09
N ASN A 65 8.52 -7.26 -3.64
CA ASN A 65 9.47 -8.26 -3.13
C ASN A 65 10.92 -7.95 -3.55
N ASP A 66 11.15 -7.02 -4.48
CA ASP A 66 12.50 -6.60 -4.88
C ASP A 66 13.02 -5.50 -3.95
N ALA A 67 13.76 -5.91 -2.93
CA ALA A 67 14.36 -5.01 -1.95
C ALA A 67 15.33 -4.01 -2.59
N SER A 68 16.09 -4.42 -3.63
CA SER A 68 17.05 -3.55 -4.29
C SER A 68 16.33 -2.44 -5.06
N LEU A 69 15.28 -2.80 -5.80
CA LEU A 69 14.45 -1.84 -6.51
C LEU A 69 13.79 -0.84 -5.54
N LEU A 70 13.25 -1.33 -4.42
CA LEU A 70 12.65 -0.47 -3.40
C LEU A 70 13.66 0.50 -2.81
N ALA A 71 14.86 0.03 -2.46
CA ALA A 71 15.94 0.88 -1.98
C ALA A 71 16.30 1.98 -2.99
N ASP A 72 16.40 1.62 -4.28
CA ASP A 72 16.70 2.57 -5.36
C ASP A 72 15.59 3.61 -5.53
N ILE A 73 14.32 3.19 -5.52
CA ILE A 73 13.16 4.10 -5.61
C ILE A 73 13.17 5.08 -4.42
N LEU A 74 13.33 4.57 -3.20
CA LEU A 74 13.32 5.38 -1.98
C LEU A 74 14.49 6.37 -1.96
N ALA A 75 15.69 5.93 -2.34
CA ALA A 75 16.87 6.80 -2.40
C ALA A 75 16.73 7.89 -3.48
N LYS A 76 16.24 7.53 -4.67
CA LYS A 76 16.11 8.43 -5.82
C LYS A 76 14.99 9.45 -5.64
N HIS A 77 13.82 9.01 -5.18
CA HIS A 77 12.61 9.82 -5.15
C HIS A 77 12.31 10.40 -3.77
N ARG A 78 12.94 9.90 -2.70
CA ARG A 78 12.78 10.38 -1.33
C ARG A 78 11.33 10.71 -0.93
N PRO A 79 10.37 9.78 -1.10
CA PRO A 79 8.98 10.04 -0.80
C PRO A 79 8.77 10.36 0.69
N SER A 80 7.93 11.35 0.99
CA SER A 80 7.45 11.61 2.35
C SER A 80 6.18 10.83 2.68
N LEU A 81 5.48 10.30 1.67
CA LEU A 81 4.28 9.50 1.86
C LEU A 81 4.38 8.20 1.06
N ILE A 82 4.15 7.07 1.72
CA ILE A 82 3.98 5.77 1.08
C ILE A 82 2.51 5.38 1.19
N MET A 83 1.87 5.08 0.07
CA MET A 83 0.51 4.53 0.02
C MET A 83 0.58 3.12 -0.55
N HIS A 84 0.48 2.12 0.32
CA HIS A 84 0.66 0.72 -0.05
C HIS A 84 -0.68 0.04 -0.36
N LEU A 85 -0.94 -0.17 -1.66
CA LEU A 85 -2.14 -0.86 -2.16
C LEU A 85 -1.80 -2.18 -2.90
N ALA A 86 -0.54 -2.39 -3.30
CA ALA A 86 -0.10 -3.61 -3.99
C ALA A 86 -0.45 -4.86 -3.17
N ALA A 87 -1.31 -5.71 -3.74
CA ALA A 87 -1.74 -6.96 -3.15
C ALA A 87 -2.38 -7.86 -4.20
N GLU A 88 -2.36 -9.16 -3.96
CA GLU A 88 -3.29 -10.11 -4.55
C GLU A 88 -4.63 -9.99 -3.79
N SER A 89 -5.73 -9.71 -4.52
CA SER A 89 -6.98 -9.24 -3.90
C SER A 89 -8.22 -10.12 -4.12
N HIS A 90 -8.16 -11.11 -5.02
CA HIS A 90 -9.35 -11.89 -5.39
C HIS A 90 -9.53 -13.14 -4.53
N VAL A 91 -10.62 -13.20 -3.75
CA VAL A 91 -10.89 -14.31 -2.81
C VAL A 91 -10.86 -15.68 -3.49
N ASP A 92 -11.56 -15.88 -4.61
CA ASP A 92 -11.59 -17.19 -5.29
C ASP A 92 -10.22 -17.66 -5.81
N ARG A 93 -9.36 -16.72 -6.23
CA ARG A 93 -7.98 -17.05 -6.61
C ARG A 93 -7.15 -17.49 -5.41
N SER A 94 -7.42 -16.92 -4.24
CA SER A 94 -6.72 -17.31 -3.01
C SER A 94 -7.05 -18.75 -2.58
N ILE A 95 -8.25 -19.25 -2.93
CA ILE A 95 -8.67 -20.63 -2.64
C ILE A 95 -7.94 -21.62 -3.56
N SER A 96 -7.77 -21.27 -4.84
CA SER A 96 -7.07 -22.13 -5.82
C SER A 96 -5.54 -22.00 -5.79
N GLY A 97 -5.00 -20.90 -5.27
CA GLY A 97 -3.56 -20.62 -5.27
C GLY A 97 -3.11 -19.63 -4.18
N ALA A 98 -3.14 -20.05 -2.91
CA ALA A 98 -2.78 -19.20 -1.76
C ALA A 98 -1.30 -18.74 -1.72
N ALA A 99 -0.39 -19.42 -2.42
CA ALA A 99 1.05 -19.12 -2.36
C ALA A 99 1.38 -17.70 -2.84
N GLU A 100 0.71 -17.23 -3.90
CA GLU A 100 0.90 -15.88 -4.44
C GLU A 100 0.43 -14.81 -3.44
N PHE A 101 -0.66 -15.08 -2.71
CA PHE A 101 -1.16 -14.19 -1.66
C PHE A 101 -0.18 -14.09 -0.49
N ILE A 102 0.43 -15.21 -0.07
CA ILE A 102 1.48 -15.18 0.97
C ILE A 102 2.68 -14.38 0.49
N ARG A 103 3.17 -14.64 -0.74
CA ARG A 103 4.33 -13.95 -1.30
C ARG A 103 4.08 -12.45 -1.40
N THR A 104 3.00 -12.03 -2.03
CA THR A 104 2.76 -10.60 -2.28
C THR A 104 2.28 -9.89 -1.03
N ASN A 105 1.24 -10.39 -0.36
CA ASN A 105 0.59 -9.64 0.72
C ASN A 105 1.38 -9.72 2.03
N VAL A 106 2.10 -10.81 2.30
CA VAL A 106 2.86 -10.95 3.56
C VAL A 106 4.33 -10.65 3.33
N CYS A 107 5.01 -11.40 2.46
CA CYS A 107 6.44 -11.20 2.23
C CYS A 107 6.72 -9.84 1.56
N GLY A 108 5.91 -9.44 0.57
CA GLY A 108 6.04 -8.14 -0.09
C GLY A 108 5.82 -6.97 0.87
N THR A 109 4.80 -7.02 1.73
CA THR A 109 4.61 -5.99 2.77
C THR A 109 5.78 -5.97 3.75
N TYR A 110 6.33 -7.12 4.15
CA TYR A 110 7.53 -7.19 4.98
C TYR A 110 8.73 -6.51 4.32
N VAL A 111 9.04 -6.84 3.07
CA VAL A 111 10.17 -6.28 2.33
C VAL A 111 10.01 -4.76 2.21
N LEU A 112 8.81 -4.30 1.83
CA LEU A 112 8.51 -2.87 1.75
C LEU A 112 8.68 -2.17 3.10
N LEU A 113 8.19 -2.76 4.20
CA LEU A 113 8.34 -2.21 5.54
C LEU A 113 9.81 -2.12 5.97
N ASP A 114 10.62 -3.13 5.67
CA ASP A 114 12.05 -3.15 6.05
C ASP A 114 12.84 -2.09 5.28
N GLU A 115 12.59 -1.95 3.97
CA GLU A 115 13.24 -0.88 3.18
C GLU A 115 12.74 0.51 3.56
N CYS A 116 11.44 0.69 3.82
CA CYS A 116 10.92 1.95 4.35
C CYS A 116 11.52 2.28 5.73
N LEU A 117 11.77 1.29 6.59
CA LEU A 117 12.40 1.51 7.88
C LEU A 117 13.88 1.91 7.73
N ARG A 118 14.63 1.26 6.84
CA ARG A 118 16.01 1.65 6.50
C ARG A 118 16.06 3.08 6.00
N PHE A 119 15.21 3.42 5.04
CA PHE A 119 15.07 4.77 4.51
C PHE A 119 14.70 5.78 5.60
N TYR A 120 13.64 5.50 6.37
CA TYR A 120 13.17 6.36 7.46
C TYR A 120 14.27 6.65 8.48
N ARG A 121 15.08 5.66 8.87
CA ARG A 121 16.18 5.85 9.83
C ARG A 121 17.24 6.82 9.31
N ALA A 122 17.49 6.84 8.00
CA ALA A 122 18.45 7.73 7.34
C ALA A 122 17.90 9.16 7.09
N LEU A 123 16.61 9.40 7.29
CA LEU A 123 16.02 10.74 7.16
C LEU A 123 16.48 11.70 8.26
N THR A 124 16.54 12.98 7.91
CA THR A 124 16.72 14.08 8.87
C THR A 124 15.52 14.19 9.82
N VAL A 125 15.67 14.92 10.92
CA VAL A 125 14.57 15.11 11.91
C VAL A 125 13.32 15.71 11.24
N SER A 126 13.49 16.77 10.45
CA SER A 126 12.38 17.42 9.73
C SER A 126 11.68 16.48 8.74
N GLU A 127 12.44 15.67 7.99
CA GLU A 127 11.85 14.70 7.06
C GLU A 127 11.09 13.58 7.79
N LYS A 128 11.60 13.13 8.95
CA LYS A 128 10.93 12.13 9.79
C LYS A 128 9.58 12.61 10.31
N GLU A 129 9.45 13.89 10.64
CA GLU A 129 8.18 14.48 11.10
C GLU A 129 7.09 14.44 10.01
N GLN A 130 7.49 14.54 8.75
CA GLN A 130 6.60 14.52 7.59
C GLN A 130 6.33 13.10 7.07
N PHE A 131 7.22 12.14 7.33
CA PHE A 131 7.11 10.80 6.77
C PHE A 131 5.88 10.04 7.27
N ARG A 132 5.09 9.44 6.37
CA ARG A 132 3.98 8.55 6.73
C ARG A 132 3.96 7.32 5.83
N PHE A 133 3.68 6.17 6.44
CA PHE A 133 3.41 4.91 5.74
C PHE A 133 1.93 4.53 5.91
N VAL A 134 1.15 4.63 4.83
CA VAL A 134 -0.28 4.30 4.82
C VAL A 134 -0.47 2.91 4.22
N HIS A 135 -0.94 1.98 5.03
CA HIS A 135 -1.31 0.63 4.61
C HIS A 135 -2.81 0.56 4.31
N ILE A 136 -3.15 0.23 3.07
CA ILE A 136 -4.54 0.06 2.65
C ILE A 136 -4.89 -1.42 2.78
N SER A 137 -5.91 -1.69 3.58
CA SER A 137 -6.40 -3.01 3.93
C SER A 137 -7.91 -3.07 3.75
N THR A 138 -8.52 -4.14 4.24
CA THR A 138 -9.92 -4.50 3.98
C THR A 138 -10.65 -4.77 5.29
N ASP A 139 -11.95 -4.55 5.31
CA ASP A 139 -12.86 -4.99 6.37
C ASP A 139 -12.92 -6.52 6.53
N GLU A 140 -12.62 -7.30 5.49
CA GLU A 140 -12.62 -8.77 5.56
C GLU A 140 -11.68 -9.36 6.63
N VAL A 141 -10.71 -8.58 7.13
CA VAL A 141 -9.86 -8.99 8.26
C VAL A 141 -10.66 -9.24 9.54
N HIS A 142 -11.85 -8.63 9.67
CA HIS A 142 -12.74 -8.77 10.81
C HIS A 142 -13.70 -9.97 10.69
N GLY A 143 -13.71 -10.67 9.55
CA GLY A 143 -14.56 -11.83 9.31
C GLY A 143 -15.93 -11.46 8.77
N SER A 144 -17.00 -12.06 9.28
CA SER A 144 -18.38 -11.82 8.86
C SER A 144 -19.23 -11.26 9.99
N LEU A 145 -20.27 -10.53 9.62
CA LEU A 145 -21.34 -10.09 10.51
C LEU A 145 -22.62 -10.85 10.18
N GLU A 146 -23.36 -11.26 11.21
CA GLU A 146 -24.76 -11.63 11.10
C GLU A 146 -25.64 -10.37 11.05
N ARG A 147 -26.91 -10.52 10.68
CA ARG A 147 -27.83 -9.39 10.46
C ARG A 147 -28.02 -8.50 11.70
N GLU A 148 -27.96 -9.10 12.89
CA GLU A 148 -28.15 -8.43 14.17
C GLU A 148 -26.84 -7.93 14.80
N ASP A 149 -25.68 -8.24 14.19
CA ASP A 149 -24.39 -7.81 14.72
C ASP A 149 -24.18 -6.30 14.51
N ALA A 150 -23.41 -5.70 15.41
CA ALA A 150 -22.97 -4.32 15.24
C ALA A 150 -21.98 -4.20 14.07
N PRO A 151 -21.98 -3.07 13.33
CA PRO A 151 -20.97 -2.81 12.31
C PRO A 151 -19.55 -2.91 12.87
N PHE A 152 -18.60 -3.26 12.00
CA PHE A 152 -17.19 -3.29 12.37
C PHE A 152 -16.70 -1.91 12.84
N SER A 153 -15.79 -1.93 13.79
CA SER A 153 -15.05 -0.77 14.29
C SER A 153 -13.55 -1.09 14.36
N GLU A 154 -12.73 -0.08 14.60
CA GLU A 154 -11.27 -0.24 14.75
C GLU A 154 -10.89 -1.13 15.96
N SER A 155 -11.83 -1.39 16.88
CA SER A 155 -11.65 -2.31 18.02
C SER A 155 -12.19 -3.73 17.76
N THR A 156 -12.83 -3.99 16.61
CA THR A 156 -13.27 -5.33 16.25
C THR A 156 -12.07 -6.27 16.07
N ARG A 157 -12.15 -7.45 16.71
CA ARG A 157 -11.10 -8.46 16.62
C ARG A 157 -10.95 -9.01 15.20
N TYR A 158 -9.73 -9.38 14.86
CA TYR A 158 -9.43 -10.02 13.58
C TYR A 158 -9.96 -11.46 13.61
N ALA A 159 -10.68 -11.85 12.55
CA ALA A 159 -11.25 -13.19 12.40
C ALA A 159 -11.38 -13.57 10.90
N PRO A 160 -10.27 -13.49 10.12
CA PRO A 160 -10.31 -13.71 8.67
C PRO A 160 -10.75 -15.14 8.32
N ARG A 161 -11.47 -15.30 7.20
CA ARG A 161 -12.09 -16.58 6.78
C ARG A 161 -11.62 -17.11 5.42
N SER A 162 -10.67 -16.44 4.78
CA SER A 162 -10.10 -16.84 3.48
C SER A 162 -8.58 -16.66 3.47
N PRO A 163 -7.83 -17.35 2.58
CA PRO A 163 -6.40 -17.09 2.44
C PRO A 163 -6.09 -15.63 2.10
N TYR A 164 -6.94 -14.98 1.29
CA TYR A 164 -6.85 -13.53 1.05
C TYR A 164 -6.94 -12.71 2.34
N SER A 165 -8.06 -12.81 3.08
CA SER A 165 -8.27 -12.01 4.30
C SER A 165 -7.25 -12.34 5.40
N ALA A 166 -6.78 -13.60 5.47
CA ALA A 166 -5.75 -14.02 6.41
C ALA A 166 -4.39 -13.37 6.10
N THR A 167 -4.03 -13.26 4.82
CA THR A 167 -2.79 -12.59 4.42
C THR A 167 -2.85 -11.06 4.59
N LYS A 168 -4.02 -10.44 4.37
CA LYS A 168 -4.26 -9.02 4.73
C LYS A 168 -4.23 -8.78 6.23
N ALA A 169 -4.79 -9.69 7.02
CA ALA A 169 -4.69 -9.66 8.47
C ALA A 169 -3.23 -9.77 8.95
N ALA A 170 -2.44 -10.63 8.32
CA ALA A 170 -1.01 -10.75 8.61
C ALA A 170 -0.24 -9.48 8.25
N SER A 171 -0.50 -8.87 7.09
CA SER A 171 0.14 -7.60 6.69
C SER A 171 -0.18 -6.47 7.66
N ASP A 172 -1.44 -6.37 8.09
CA ASP A 172 -1.91 -5.44 9.11
C ASP A 172 -1.17 -5.60 10.45
N HIS A 173 -0.89 -6.84 10.88
CA HIS A 173 -0.12 -7.12 12.08
C HIS A 173 1.36 -6.72 11.92
N LEU A 174 1.98 -7.01 10.77
CA LEU A 174 3.35 -6.60 10.47
C LEU A 174 3.50 -5.07 10.53
N VAL A 175 2.61 -4.34 9.87
CA VAL A 175 2.65 -2.87 9.85
C VAL A 175 2.58 -2.29 11.26
N ARG A 176 1.65 -2.78 12.10
CA ARG A 176 1.54 -2.33 13.50
C ARG A 176 2.77 -2.70 14.32
N ALA A 177 3.31 -3.91 14.14
CA ALA A 177 4.53 -4.33 14.82
C ALA A 177 5.72 -3.42 14.47
N TRP A 178 5.85 -2.99 13.21
CA TRP A 178 6.90 -2.06 12.80
C TRP A 178 6.81 -0.71 13.49
N TYR A 179 5.60 -0.22 13.76
CA TYR A 179 5.41 0.97 14.59
C TYR A 179 5.79 0.74 16.04
N TYR A 180 5.22 -0.29 16.69
CA TYR A 180 5.48 -0.52 18.12
C TYR A 180 6.94 -0.86 18.42
N THR A 181 7.62 -1.60 17.53
CA THR A 181 9.00 -2.04 17.74
C THR A 181 10.02 -1.01 17.25
N TYR A 182 9.77 -0.35 16.12
CA TYR A 182 10.79 0.49 15.47
C TYR A 182 10.41 1.97 15.33
N GLY A 183 9.19 2.36 15.72
CA GLY A 183 8.71 3.75 15.66
C GLY A 183 8.40 4.24 14.25
N LEU A 184 8.26 3.36 13.25
CA LEU A 184 7.89 3.75 11.89
C LEU A 184 6.49 4.39 11.91
N PRO A 185 6.28 5.64 11.46
CA PRO A 185 4.98 6.30 11.54
C PRO A 185 4.01 5.72 10.49
N ILE A 186 3.11 4.85 10.97
CA ILE A 186 2.14 4.12 10.15
C ILE A 186 0.71 4.67 10.30
N ILE A 187 -0.10 4.39 9.29
CA ILE A 187 -1.57 4.49 9.31
C ILE A 187 -2.09 3.21 8.65
N VAL A 188 -3.09 2.56 9.26
CA VAL A 188 -3.80 1.42 8.64
C VAL A 188 -5.24 1.86 8.37
N SER A 189 -5.74 1.56 7.18
CA SER A 189 -7.14 1.78 6.80
C SER A 189 -7.77 0.46 6.36
N ASN A 190 -8.90 0.11 6.95
CA ASN A 190 -9.71 -1.06 6.57
C ASN A 190 -11.00 -0.52 5.93
N CYS A 191 -11.17 -0.68 4.63
CA CYS A 191 -12.35 -0.22 3.91
C CYS A 191 -13.26 -1.38 3.48
N SER A 192 -14.53 -1.05 3.22
CA SER A 192 -15.50 -1.98 2.65
C SER A 192 -15.31 -2.17 1.15
N ASN A 193 -16.14 -3.02 0.53
CA ASN A 193 -16.13 -3.24 -0.91
C ASN A 193 -16.20 -1.92 -1.70
N ASN A 194 -15.27 -1.76 -2.63
CA ASN A 194 -15.21 -0.61 -3.53
C ASN A 194 -15.90 -0.96 -4.86
N TYR A 195 -16.53 0.04 -5.50
CA TYR A 195 -17.14 -0.06 -6.82
C TYR A 195 -17.04 1.29 -7.54
N GLY A 196 -17.03 1.30 -8.88
CA GLY A 196 -16.88 2.51 -9.69
C GLY A 196 -16.37 2.24 -11.10
#